data_AF-A0A843K264-F1
#
_entry.id   AF-A0A843K264-F1
#
_cell.length_a   1.000
_cell.length_b   1.000
_cell.length_c   1.000
_cell.angle_alpha   90.00
_cell.angle_beta   90.00
_cell.angle_gamma   90.00
#
_symmetry.space_group_name_H-M   'P 1'
#
loop_
_entity.id
_entity.type
_entity.pdbx_description
1 polymer ?
#
loop_
_entity_poly.entity_id
_entity_poly.type
_entity_poly.pdbx_seq_one_letter_code
_entity_poly.pdbx_strand_id
1 'polypeptide(L)' 'MGKNTNECKLCGNKILKENILGSSSYFCPVCQKY' A
#
# COMPACT_ATOMS: atom_id res chain seq x y z
N MET A 1 12.53 -14.14 8.45
CA MET A 1 11.06 -13.93 8.36
C MET A 1 10.80 -12.51 7.86
N GLY A 2 10.56 -12.34 6.56
CA GLY A 2 10.27 -11.04 5.97
C GLY A 2 8.87 -10.58 6.37
N LYS A 3 8.79 -9.63 7.31
CA LYS A 3 7.52 -9.06 7.77
C LYS A 3 6.83 -8.40 6.57
N ASN A 4 5.70 -8.97 6.14
CA ASN A 4 4.70 -8.32 5.30
C ASN A 4 4.22 -7.07 6.06
N THR A 5 4.96 -5.98 5.89
CA THR A 5 4.62 -4.70 6.48
C THR A 5 3.53 -4.15 5.58
N ASN A 6 2.28 -4.36 6.00
CA ASN A 6 1.09 -3.71 5.41
C ASN A 6 1.10 -2.20 5.68
N GLU A 7 2.27 -1.62 5.85
CA GLU A 7 2.57 -0.30 6.35
C GLU A 7 3.63 0.30 5.43
N CYS A 8 3.41 1.54 5.04
CA CYS A 8 4.28 2.26 4.15
C CYS A 8 5.59 2.54 4.86
N LYS A 9 6.72 2.21 4.22
CA LYS A 9 8.05 2.45 4.80
C LYS A 9 8.39 3.94 4.96
N LEU A 10 7.71 4.82 4.23
CA LEU A 10 7.96 6.26 4.25
C LEU A 10 7.20 6.98 5.37
N CYS A 11 5.90 6.70 5.50
CA CYS A 11 5.04 7.40 6.46
C CYS A 11 4.52 6.51 7.60
N GLY A 12 4.83 5.21 7.59
CA GLY A 12 4.26 4.23 8.52
C GLY A 12 2.79 3.92 8.29
N ASN A 13 2.11 4.62 7.37
CA ASN A 13 0.67 4.46 7.19
C ASN A 13 0.30 3.14 6.50
N LYS A 14 -0.87 2.60 6.79
CA LYS A 14 -1.34 1.33 6.21
C LYS A 14 -1.38 1.39 4.68
N ILE A 15 -0.81 0.38 4.03
CA ILE A 15 -0.93 0.12 2.60
C ILE A 15 -2.34 -0.42 2.34
N LEU A 16 -3.06 0.24 1.43
CA LEU A 16 -4.38 -0.20 0.99
C LEU A 16 -4.25 -1.10 -0.22
N LYS A 17 -5.10 -2.11 -0.27
CA LYS A 17 -5.26 -2.98 -1.43
C LYS A 17 -6.48 -2.49 -2.21
N GLU A 18 -6.31 -2.20 -3.48
CA GLU A 18 -7.38 -1.87 -4.40
C GLU A 18 -7.36 -2.83 -5.59
N ASN A 19 -8.53 -3.05 -6.19
CA ASN A 19 -8.66 -3.89 -7.38
C ASN A 19 -8.97 -2.99 -8.57
N ILE A 20 -7.96 -2.76 -9.40
CA ILE A 20 -8.06 -1.93 -10.60
C ILE A 20 -7.99 -2.87 -11.81
N LEU A 21 -8.99 -2.84 -12.68
CA LEU A 21 -9.04 -3.65 -13.91
C LEU A 21 -8.79 -5.16 -13.68
N GLY A 22 -9.30 -5.70 -12.57
CA GLY A 22 -9.13 -7.11 -12.22
C GLY A 22 -7.75 -7.46 -11.64
N SER A 23 -6.87 -6.47 -11.46
CA SER A 23 -5.57 -6.62 -10.81
C SER A 23 -5.61 -6.06 -9.39
N SER A 24 -5.11 -6.83 -8.43
CA SER A 24 -4.93 -6.37 -7.06
C SER A 24 -3.66 -5.53 -6.94
N SER A 25 -3.82 -4.22 -6.77
CA SER A 25 -2.74 -3.26 -6.53
C SER A 25 -2.68 -2.89 -5.05
N TYR A 26 -1.46 -2.68 -4.54
CA TYR A 26 -1.22 -2.25 -3.17
C TYR A 26 -0.57 -0.87 -3.21
N PHE A 27 -1.21 0.14 -2.63
CA PHE A 27 -0.72 1.50 -2.65
C PHE A 27 -0.85 2.19 -1.29
N CYS A 28 0.01 3.18 -1.04
CA CYS A 28 -0.09 4.01 0.15
C CYS A 28 -0.92 5.26 -0.18
N PRO A 29 -2.12 5.45 0.41
CA PRO A 29 -2.97 6.61 0.10
C PRO A 29 -2.39 7.95 0.58
N VAL A 30 -1.38 7.91 1.45
CA VAL A 30 -0.71 9.12 1.97
C VAL A 30 0.44 9.53 1.06
N CYS A 31 1.27 8.58 0.63
CA CYS A 31 2.42 8.87 -0.23
C CYS A 31 2.07 8.94 -1.72
N GLN A 32 1.04 8.22 -2.18
CA GLN A 32 0.58 8.22 -3.57
C GLN A 32 -0.57 9.21 -3.80
N LYS A 33 -0.68 10.25 -2.96
CA LYS A 33 -1.77 11.24 -3.03
C LYS A 33 -1.53 12.35 -4.08
N TYR A 34 -0.61 12.15 -5.01
CA TYR A 34 -0.23 13.11 -6.06
C TYR A 34 0.08 12.38 -7.37
#